data_AF-A0A3A6NAQ3-F1
#
_entry.id   AF-A0A3A6NAQ3-F1
#
_cell.length_a   1.000
_cell.length_b   1.000
_cell.length_c   1.000
_cell.angle_alpha   90.00
_cell.angle_beta   90.00
_cell.angle_gamma   90.00
#
_symmetry.space_group_name_H-M   'P 1'
#
loop_
_entity.id
_entity.type
_entity.pdbx_description
1 polymer ?
#
loop_
_entity_poly.entity_id
_entity_poly.type
_entity_poly.pdbx_seq_one_letter_code
_entity_poly.pdbx_strand_id
1 'polypeptide(L)'
;MKIKSMLKFTSCEQFKSFVEAIDKMNWKIEKQLLKERVEKYGQTYIFQMLKKQFYQENISIWPLKDEEVITWIDTLTILRRTIEQIEVRGVQLDKLSIIMEYPLVFGNHMRTDYLLVYDRLIIVLEFGMFNQDEKRSEERYTKKLQDSINHRQVLVNMIDSRVKVINYVLVYRPEVDRMKSLIMSENINYNNCEIGLLSDFIIKNIIEQNSVSAISQLQIINNFT
;
A
#
# COMPACT_ATOMS: atom_id res chain seq x y z
N MET A 1 -11.23 6.25 -20.53
CA MET A 1 -11.78 5.14 -19.72
C MET A 1 -11.27 5.30 -18.28
N LYS A 2 -12.15 5.35 -17.27
CA LYS A 2 -11.74 5.56 -15.86
C LYS A 2 -11.33 4.21 -15.26
N ILE A 3 -10.16 4.13 -14.61
CA ILE A 3 -9.77 2.95 -13.82
C ILE A 3 -10.70 2.92 -12.61
N LYS A 4 -11.37 1.78 -12.37
CA LYS A 4 -12.23 1.60 -11.20
C LYS A 4 -11.35 1.33 -9.97
N SER A 5 -11.47 2.15 -8.94
CA SER A 5 -10.77 2.00 -7.65
C SER A 5 -11.43 2.91 -6.62
N MET A 6 -11.08 2.74 -5.33
CA MET A 6 -11.55 3.68 -4.30
C MET A 6 -10.93 5.06 -4.48
N LEU A 7 -9.60 5.10 -4.53
CA LEU A 7 -8.81 6.31 -4.74
C LEU A 7 -7.77 6.04 -5.82
N LYS A 8 -7.40 7.10 -6.53
CA LYS A 8 -6.33 7.09 -7.53
C LYS A 8 -5.53 8.38 -7.39
N PHE A 9 -4.24 8.23 -7.14
CA PHE A 9 -3.27 9.31 -7.13
C PHE A 9 -2.41 9.16 -8.38
N THR A 10 -2.40 10.16 -9.25
CA THR A 10 -1.60 10.13 -10.49
C THR A 10 -0.15 10.54 -10.29
N SER A 11 0.20 11.05 -9.10
CA SER A 11 1.56 11.37 -8.70
C SER A 11 1.76 11.19 -7.19
N CYS A 12 3.02 11.13 -6.77
CA CYS A 12 3.37 11.08 -5.35
C CYS A 12 2.96 12.37 -4.62
N GLU A 13 3.01 13.53 -5.25
CA GLU A 13 2.56 14.79 -4.63
C GLU A 13 1.08 14.74 -4.28
N GLN A 14 0.23 14.25 -5.18
CA GLN A 14 -1.21 14.11 -4.90
C GLN A 14 -1.46 13.19 -3.71
N PHE A 15 -0.72 12.08 -3.64
CA PHE A 15 -0.79 11.16 -2.51
C PHE A 15 -0.33 11.83 -1.21
N LYS A 16 0.81 12.53 -1.23
CA LYS A 16 1.36 13.26 -0.06
C LYS A 16 0.37 14.30 0.46
N SER A 17 -0.16 15.14 -0.42
CA SER A 17 -1.16 16.15 -0.05
C SER A 17 -2.43 15.54 0.53
N PHE A 18 -2.83 14.35 0.07
CA PHE A 18 -3.97 13.63 0.63
C PHE A 18 -3.70 13.14 2.07
N VAL A 19 -2.53 12.54 2.31
CA VAL A 19 -2.20 11.98 3.63
C VAL A 19 -1.75 13.02 4.65
N GLU A 20 -1.45 14.27 4.25
CA GLU A 20 -1.17 15.37 5.18
C GLU A 20 -2.26 15.56 6.24
N ALA A 21 -3.53 15.28 5.92
CA ALA A 21 -4.63 15.35 6.88
C ALA A 21 -4.45 14.31 8.01
N ILE A 22 -3.92 13.13 7.69
CA ILE A 22 -3.61 12.06 8.64
C ILE A 22 -2.41 12.47 9.51
N ASP A 23 -1.39 13.09 8.91
CA ASP A 23 -0.20 13.58 9.63
C ASP A 23 -0.58 14.66 10.64
N LYS A 24 -1.47 15.60 10.26
CA LYS A 24 -2.00 16.66 11.16
C LYS A 24 -2.79 16.09 12.34
N MET A 25 -3.39 14.90 12.19
CA MET A 25 -4.05 14.19 13.28
C MET A 25 -3.06 13.44 14.19
N ASN A 26 -1.77 13.44 13.86
CA ASN A 26 -0.72 12.68 14.54
C ASN A 26 -1.12 11.21 14.73
N TRP A 27 -1.66 10.60 13.65
CA TRP A 27 -2.14 9.24 13.68
C TRP A 27 -1.05 8.27 14.17
N LYS A 28 -1.46 7.29 14.97
CA LYS A 28 -0.60 6.21 15.46
C LYS A 28 -1.27 4.88 15.19
N ILE A 29 -0.47 3.89 14.84
CA ILE A 29 -0.92 2.52 14.68
C ILE A 29 -1.13 1.95 16.09
N GLU A 30 -2.38 1.95 16.56
CA GLU A 30 -2.71 1.56 17.94
C GLU A 30 -2.86 0.04 18.10
N LYS A 31 -2.43 -0.48 19.25
CA LYS A 31 -2.61 -1.87 19.71
C LYS A 31 -4.08 -2.22 19.99
N GLN A 32 -4.91 -1.23 20.26
CA GLN A 32 -6.33 -1.38 20.58
C GLN A 32 -7.09 -2.14 19.49
N LEU A 33 -8.19 -2.80 19.88
CA LEU A 33 -9.01 -3.54 18.93
C LEU A 33 -9.58 -2.59 17.88
N LEU A 34 -9.71 -3.05 16.63
CA LEU A 34 -10.22 -2.21 15.54
C LEU A 34 -11.59 -1.59 15.88
N LYS A 35 -12.46 -2.32 16.60
CA LYS A 35 -13.75 -1.79 17.09
C LYS A 35 -13.61 -0.60 18.04
N GLU A 36 -12.70 -0.69 19.02
CA GLU A 36 -12.42 0.41 19.95
C GLU A 36 -11.82 1.63 19.22
N ARG A 37 -11.05 1.37 18.16
CA ARG A 37 -10.49 2.42 17.29
C ARG A 37 -11.58 3.06 16.43
N VAL A 38 -12.55 2.29 15.93
CA VAL A 38 -13.75 2.82 15.24
C VAL A 38 -14.56 3.71 16.17
N GLU A 39 -14.83 3.29 17.41
CA GLU A 39 -15.58 4.12 18.37
C GLU A 39 -14.90 5.47 18.62
N LYS A 40 -13.57 5.47 18.70
CA LYS A 40 -12.79 6.69 18.94
C LYS A 40 -12.67 7.59 17.71
N TYR A 41 -12.39 7.01 16.54
CA TYR A 41 -12.01 7.75 15.33
C TYR A 41 -13.13 7.85 14.29
N GLY A 42 -14.24 7.15 14.50
CA GLY A 42 -15.33 7.04 13.53
C GLY A 42 -15.94 8.37 13.13
N GLN A 43 -15.89 9.38 14.00
CA GLN A 43 -16.41 10.72 13.71
C GLN A 43 -15.39 11.68 13.08
N THR A 44 -14.15 11.23 12.85
CA THR A 44 -13.12 12.07 12.24
C THR A 44 -13.42 12.31 10.76
N TYR A 45 -13.01 13.47 10.24
CA TYR A 45 -13.22 13.84 8.85
C TYR A 45 -12.67 12.80 7.88
N ILE A 46 -11.42 12.35 8.08
CA ILE A 46 -10.77 11.39 7.18
C ILE A 46 -11.52 10.05 7.15
N PHE A 47 -11.99 9.58 8.31
CA PHE A 47 -12.75 8.34 8.43
C PHE A 47 -14.05 8.40 7.62
N GLN A 48 -14.84 9.46 7.83
CA GLN A 48 -16.11 9.65 7.13
C GLN A 48 -15.90 9.87 5.63
N MET A 49 -14.86 10.59 5.24
CA MET A 49 -14.50 10.82 3.84
C MET A 49 -14.15 9.50 3.14
N LEU A 50 -13.28 8.67 3.72
CA LEU A 50 -12.93 7.34 3.18
C LEU A 50 -14.17 6.44 3.08
N LYS A 51 -14.96 6.37 4.15
CA LYS A 51 -16.22 5.60 4.17
C LYS A 51 -17.16 6.03 3.04
N LYS A 52 -17.34 7.34 2.85
CA LYS A 52 -18.17 7.89 1.77
C LYS A 52 -17.61 7.52 0.38
N GLN A 53 -16.30 7.65 0.20
CA GLN A 53 -15.63 7.36 -1.08
C GLN A 53 -15.83 5.90 -1.51
N PHE A 54 -15.75 4.95 -0.57
CA PHE A 54 -15.99 3.53 -0.83
C PHE A 54 -17.36 3.28 -1.47
N TYR A 55 -18.41 3.84 -0.89
CA TYR A 55 -19.78 3.68 -1.39
C TYR A 55 -20.00 4.42 -2.72
N GLN A 56 -19.36 5.58 -2.91
CA GLN A 56 -19.48 6.35 -4.14
C GLN A 56 -18.87 5.65 -5.35
N GLU A 57 -17.73 4.99 -5.19
CA GLU A 57 -17.06 4.29 -6.30
C GLU A 57 -17.57 2.86 -6.54
N ASN A 58 -18.46 2.36 -5.67
CA ASN A 58 -19.14 1.06 -5.79
C ASN A 58 -18.18 -0.09 -6.12
N ILE A 59 -17.09 -0.20 -5.36
CA ILE A 59 -15.96 -1.10 -5.62
C ILE A 59 -16.12 -2.50 -5.04
N SER A 60 -17.14 -2.73 -4.21
CA SER A 60 -17.46 -4.03 -3.64
C SER A 60 -18.96 -4.26 -3.64
N ILE A 61 -19.34 -5.55 -3.71
CA ILE A 61 -20.71 -6.01 -3.45
C ILE A 61 -20.97 -6.20 -1.96
N TRP A 62 -19.91 -6.26 -1.14
CA TRP A 62 -20.01 -6.47 0.29
C TRP A 62 -20.12 -5.12 1.01
N PRO A 63 -20.90 -5.05 2.10
CA PRO A 63 -20.96 -3.84 2.90
C PRO A 63 -19.59 -3.56 3.53
N LEU A 64 -19.22 -2.28 3.60
CA LEU A 64 -17.99 -1.85 4.25
C LEU A 64 -18.08 -2.13 5.76
N LYS A 65 -17.06 -2.81 6.28
CA LYS A 65 -16.81 -2.89 7.72
C LYS A 65 -16.06 -1.64 8.16
N ASP A 66 -16.51 -0.99 9.21
CA ASP A 66 -15.90 0.25 9.71
C ASP A 66 -14.45 0.04 10.15
N GLU A 67 -14.10 -1.17 10.57
CA GLU A 67 -12.74 -1.58 10.88
C GLU A 67 -11.79 -1.49 9.67
N GLU A 68 -12.28 -1.69 8.44
CA GLU A 68 -11.45 -1.56 7.21
C GLU A 68 -10.96 -0.12 7.03
N VAL A 69 -11.78 0.87 7.41
CA VAL A 69 -11.39 2.29 7.34
C VAL A 69 -10.22 2.59 8.27
N ILE A 70 -10.19 1.97 9.46
CA ILE A 70 -9.04 2.09 10.37
C ILE A 70 -7.78 1.51 9.74
N THR A 71 -7.89 0.33 9.12
CA THR A 71 -6.74 -0.31 8.46
C THR A 71 -6.24 0.51 7.28
N TRP A 72 -7.12 1.17 6.52
CA TRP A 72 -6.72 2.07 5.45
C TRP A 72 -5.90 3.25 5.96
N ILE A 73 -6.29 3.86 7.07
CA ILE A 73 -5.53 4.98 7.63
C ILE A 73 -4.14 4.50 8.09
N ASP A 74 -4.05 3.32 8.72
CA ASP A 74 -2.76 2.70 9.08
C ASP A 74 -1.85 2.49 7.86
N THR A 75 -2.38 1.88 6.80
CA THR A 75 -1.60 1.56 5.60
C THR A 75 -1.24 2.79 4.78
N LEU A 76 -2.08 3.83 4.78
CA LEU A 76 -1.74 5.15 4.21
C LEU A 76 -0.55 5.77 4.95
N THR A 77 -0.51 5.71 6.28
CA THR A 77 0.64 6.19 7.08
C THR A 77 1.91 5.39 6.78
N ILE A 78 1.82 4.07 6.63
CA ILE A 78 2.98 3.23 6.27
C ILE A 78 3.47 3.58 4.86
N LEU A 79 2.56 3.66 3.89
CA LEU A 79 2.92 3.97 2.51
C LEU A 79 3.52 5.38 2.38
N ARG A 80 3.06 6.34 3.17
CA ARG A 80 3.67 7.67 3.29
C ARG A 80 5.15 7.58 3.70
N ARG A 81 5.45 6.85 4.76
CA ARG A 81 6.82 6.63 5.24
C ARG A 81 7.68 5.90 4.20
N THR A 82 7.11 4.94 3.49
CA THR A 82 7.80 4.26 2.36
C THR A 82 8.18 5.25 1.27
N ILE A 83 7.25 6.10 0.82
CA ILE A 83 7.52 7.10 -0.23
C ILE A 83 8.60 8.09 0.22
N GLU A 84 8.53 8.58 1.47
CA GLU A 84 9.56 9.46 2.03
C GLU A 84 10.94 8.81 2.05
N GLN A 85 11.03 7.54 2.45
CA GLN A 85 12.29 6.82 2.48
C GLN A 85 12.89 6.62 1.09
N ILE A 86 12.06 6.43 0.07
CA ILE A 86 12.51 6.35 -1.33
C ILE A 86 13.00 7.71 -1.84
N GLU A 87 12.28 8.79 -1.52
CA GLU A 87 12.65 10.16 -1.91
C GLU A 87 13.97 10.60 -1.27
N VAL A 88 14.20 10.29 0.01
CA VAL A 88 15.46 10.57 0.72
C VAL A 88 16.66 9.88 0.05
N ARG A 89 16.44 8.75 -0.62
CA ARG A 89 17.46 8.03 -1.38
C ARG A 89 17.67 8.55 -2.80
N GLY A 90 16.98 9.63 -3.18
CA GLY A 90 17.16 10.33 -4.45
C GLY A 90 16.52 9.65 -5.66
N VAL A 91 15.61 8.69 -5.45
CA VAL A 91 14.91 8.01 -6.55
C VAL A 91 13.70 8.83 -6.98
N GLN A 92 13.64 9.19 -8.26
CA GLN A 92 12.52 9.96 -8.82
C GLN A 92 11.26 9.09 -8.96
N LEU A 93 10.17 9.56 -8.37
CA LEU A 93 8.87 8.88 -8.35
C LEU A 93 7.79 9.60 -9.16
N ASP A 94 8.17 10.54 -10.03
CA ASP A 94 7.25 11.41 -10.79
C ASP A 94 6.25 10.63 -11.66
N LYS A 95 6.64 9.42 -12.10
CA LYS A 95 5.81 8.54 -12.92
C LYS A 95 5.00 7.52 -12.11
N LEU A 96 5.16 7.51 -10.78
CA LEU A 96 4.49 6.56 -9.90
C LEU A 96 3.04 7.02 -9.66
N SER A 97 2.09 6.17 -10.06
CA SER A 97 0.70 6.29 -9.67
C SER A 97 0.38 5.29 -8.56
N ILE A 98 -0.47 5.70 -7.62
CA ILE A 98 -0.92 4.86 -6.51
C ILE A 98 -2.43 4.67 -6.63
N ILE A 99 -2.87 3.42 -6.71
CA ILE A 99 -4.27 3.04 -6.82
C ILE A 99 -4.63 2.28 -5.56
N MET A 100 -5.62 2.74 -4.81
CA MET A 100 -6.05 2.13 -3.55
C MET A 100 -7.37 1.37 -3.76
N GLU A 101 -7.46 0.18 -3.17
CA GLU A 101 -8.64 -0.70 -3.21
C GLU A 101 -9.11 -0.94 -4.65
N TYR A 102 -8.26 -1.59 -5.45
CA TYR A 102 -8.58 -1.93 -6.84
C TYR A 102 -9.37 -3.25 -6.90
N PRO A 103 -10.61 -3.24 -7.43
CA PRO A 103 -11.38 -4.47 -7.63
C PRO A 103 -10.80 -5.30 -8.78
N LEU A 104 -10.47 -6.55 -8.50
CA LEU A 104 -9.98 -7.49 -9.50
C LEU A 104 -11.13 -7.95 -10.39
N VAL A 105 -11.07 -7.59 -11.68
CA VAL A 105 -11.97 -8.14 -12.70
C VAL A 105 -11.78 -9.66 -12.73
N PHE A 106 -12.87 -10.43 -12.78
CA PHE A 106 -12.89 -11.90 -12.62
C PHE A 106 -12.20 -12.47 -11.37
N GLY A 107 -11.80 -11.64 -10.41
CA GLY A 107 -11.23 -12.06 -9.14
C GLY A 107 -12.27 -12.41 -8.09
N ASN A 108 -13.47 -12.85 -8.47
CA ASN A 108 -14.55 -13.22 -7.53
C ASN A 108 -14.80 -12.20 -6.41
N HIS A 109 -14.93 -10.92 -6.78
CA HIS A 109 -15.15 -9.79 -5.85
C HIS A 109 -13.98 -9.47 -4.90
N MET A 110 -12.79 -10.04 -5.14
CA MET A 110 -11.55 -9.66 -4.45
C MET A 110 -11.09 -8.25 -4.85
N ARG A 111 -10.33 -7.63 -3.96
CA ARG A 111 -9.70 -6.32 -4.16
C ARG A 111 -8.28 -6.38 -3.63
N THR A 112 -7.37 -5.65 -4.27
CA THR A 112 -6.02 -5.45 -3.75
C THR A 112 -5.98 -4.21 -2.88
N ASP A 113 -5.21 -4.24 -1.79
CA ASP A 113 -5.05 -3.05 -0.93
C ASP A 113 -4.50 -1.86 -1.75
N TYR A 114 -3.37 -2.06 -2.45
CA TYR A 114 -2.79 -1.05 -3.34
C TYR A 114 -2.19 -1.65 -4.62
N LEU A 115 -2.22 -0.87 -5.69
CA LEU A 115 -1.37 -1.03 -6.86
C LEU A 115 -0.45 0.19 -6.99
N LEU A 116 0.86 -0.05 -7.06
CA LEU A 116 1.84 0.96 -7.46
C LEU A 116 2.15 0.76 -8.93
N VAL A 117 1.86 1.77 -9.76
CA VAL A 117 2.01 1.69 -11.21
C VAL A 117 3.11 2.64 -11.65
N TYR A 118 4.13 2.10 -12.32
CA TYR A 118 5.27 2.86 -12.84
C TYR A 118 5.60 2.39 -14.26
N ASP A 119 5.24 3.18 -15.27
CA ASP A 119 5.44 2.79 -16.68
C ASP A 119 4.86 1.39 -16.99
N ARG A 120 5.69 0.39 -17.37
CA ARG A 120 5.26 -1.00 -17.60
C ARG A 120 5.49 -1.92 -16.40
N LEU A 121 5.48 -1.36 -15.18
CA LEU A 121 5.57 -2.08 -13.93
C LEU A 121 4.30 -1.84 -13.09
N ILE A 122 3.71 -2.93 -12.60
CA ILE A 122 2.65 -2.92 -11.59
C ILE A 122 3.12 -3.72 -10.38
N ILE A 123 3.12 -3.08 -9.21
CA ILE A 123 3.38 -3.71 -7.92
C ILE A 123 2.06 -3.87 -7.18
N VAL A 124 1.63 -5.11 -6.98
CA VAL A 124 0.51 -5.46 -6.11
C VAL A 124 1.00 -5.45 -4.67
N LEU A 125 0.52 -4.50 -3.88
CA LEU A 125 0.95 -4.33 -2.50
C LEU A 125 -0.20 -4.68 -1.56
N GLU A 126 0.06 -5.61 -0.66
CA GLU A 126 -0.87 -6.05 0.38
C GLU A 126 -0.26 -5.77 1.76
N PHE A 127 -1.11 -5.39 2.70
CA PHE A 127 -0.73 -5.16 4.08
C PHE A 127 -1.41 -6.16 5.02
N GLY A 128 -0.68 -6.53 6.07
CA GLY A 128 -1.20 -7.33 7.16
C GLY A 128 -0.77 -6.76 8.51
N MET A 129 -1.70 -6.64 9.45
CA MET A 129 -1.34 -6.31 10.83
C MET A 129 -1.11 -7.59 11.65
N PHE A 130 0.03 -7.65 12.33
CA PHE A 130 0.34 -8.68 13.31
C PHE A 130 -0.47 -8.44 14.58
N ASN A 131 -1.29 -9.41 14.98
CA ASN A 131 -2.00 -9.37 16.26
C ASN A 131 -1.18 -10.11 17.32
N GLN A 132 -1.45 -9.83 18.59
CA GLN A 132 -0.64 -10.32 19.73
C GLN A 132 -0.61 -11.84 19.93
N ASP A 133 -1.41 -12.56 19.14
CA ASP A 133 -1.41 -14.02 19.07
C ASP A 133 -0.36 -14.46 18.03
N GLU A 134 0.90 -14.62 18.47
CA GLU A 134 2.05 -14.91 17.60
C GLU A 134 1.84 -16.16 16.72
N LYS A 135 1.27 -17.23 17.27
CA LYS A 135 0.98 -18.47 16.51
C LYS A 135 -0.01 -18.28 15.36
N ARG A 136 -0.99 -17.37 15.49
CA ARG A 136 -1.95 -17.07 14.40
C ARG A 136 -1.39 -16.13 13.35
N SER A 137 -0.24 -15.52 13.63
CA SER A 137 0.28 -14.46 12.80
C SER A 137 1.16 -14.98 11.66
N GLU A 138 1.85 -16.10 11.86
CA GLU A 138 2.50 -16.83 10.75
C GLU A 138 1.47 -17.36 9.74
N GLU A 139 0.40 -18.03 10.21
CA GLU A 139 -0.69 -18.50 9.34
C GLU A 139 -1.34 -17.35 8.56
N ARG A 140 -1.52 -16.19 9.22
CA ARG A 140 -2.06 -14.98 8.58
C ARG A 140 -1.10 -14.41 7.53
N TYR A 141 0.21 -14.41 7.78
CA TYR A 141 1.20 -14.01 6.80
C TYR A 141 1.15 -14.92 5.57
N THR A 142 1.20 -16.24 5.75
CA THR A 142 1.14 -17.21 4.65
C THR A 142 -0.15 -17.05 3.85
N LYS A 143 -1.28 -16.83 4.53
CA LYS A 143 -2.55 -16.57 3.85
C LYS A 143 -2.52 -15.27 3.02
N LYS A 144 -2.05 -14.16 3.60
CA LYS A 144 -1.94 -12.87 2.88
C LYS A 144 -0.96 -12.95 1.72
N LEU A 145 0.13 -13.70 1.86
CA LEU A 145 1.07 -13.98 0.77
C LEU A 145 0.39 -14.77 -0.36
N GLN A 146 -0.37 -15.81 -0.02
CA GLN A 146 -1.12 -16.58 -1.02
C GLN A 146 -2.17 -15.72 -1.72
N ASP A 147 -2.91 -14.89 -0.98
CA ASP A 147 -3.89 -13.96 -1.54
C ASP A 147 -3.22 -12.97 -2.50
N SER A 148 -2.08 -12.38 -2.11
CA SER A 148 -1.26 -11.49 -2.93
C SER A 148 -0.76 -12.15 -4.22
N ILE A 149 -0.31 -13.41 -4.15
CA ILE A 149 0.10 -14.21 -5.31
C ILE A 149 -1.07 -14.46 -6.25
N ASN A 150 -2.25 -14.80 -5.70
CA ASN A 150 -3.46 -14.99 -6.47
C ASN A 150 -3.89 -13.69 -7.17
N HIS A 151 -3.87 -12.56 -6.46
CA HIS A 151 -4.17 -11.24 -7.01
C HIS A 151 -3.25 -10.90 -8.19
N ARG A 152 -1.94 -11.09 -8.03
CA ARG A 152 -0.96 -10.92 -9.11
C ARG A 152 -1.28 -11.81 -10.31
N GLN A 153 -1.57 -13.09 -10.09
CA GLN A 153 -1.84 -14.03 -11.17
C GLN A 153 -3.08 -13.65 -11.97
N VAL A 154 -4.15 -13.23 -11.28
CA VAL A 154 -5.37 -12.72 -11.92
C VAL A 154 -5.04 -11.52 -12.80
N LEU A 155 -4.28 -10.55 -12.31
CA LEU A 155 -3.88 -9.37 -13.09
C LEU A 155 -3.02 -9.72 -14.31
N VAL A 156 -2.00 -10.57 -14.13
CA VAL A 156 -1.09 -10.99 -15.21
C VAL A 156 -1.88 -11.61 -16.37
N ASN A 157 -2.91 -12.39 -16.07
CA ASN A 157 -3.72 -13.04 -17.10
C ASN A 157 -4.59 -12.07 -17.93
N MET A 158 -4.73 -10.81 -17.50
CA MET A 158 -5.65 -9.84 -18.11
C MET A 158 -4.96 -8.69 -18.84
N ILE A 159 -3.64 -8.58 -18.70
CA ILE A 159 -2.88 -7.46 -19.25
C ILE A 159 -1.84 -7.94 -20.26
N ASP A 160 -1.29 -6.98 -20.99
CA ASP A 160 -0.21 -7.24 -21.95
C ASP A 160 1.01 -7.85 -21.27
N SER A 161 1.56 -8.92 -21.84
CA SER A 161 2.70 -9.66 -21.27
C SER A 161 3.99 -8.85 -21.17
N ARG A 162 4.06 -7.69 -21.83
CA ARG A 162 5.18 -6.73 -21.71
C ARG A 162 5.10 -5.88 -20.44
N VAL A 163 3.98 -5.93 -19.71
CA VAL A 163 3.83 -5.28 -18.41
C VAL A 163 4.25 -6.24 -17.31
N LYS A 164 5.29 -5.88 -16.55
CA LYS A 164 5.79 -6.64 -15.41
C LYS A 164 4.82 -6.45 -14.24
N VAL A 165 4.23 -7.53 -13.73
CA VAL A 165 3.43 -7.51 -12.51
C VAL A 165 4.12 -8.33 -11.43
N ILE A 166 4.41 -7.68 -10.31
CA ILE A 166 5.02 -8.29 -9.13
C ILE A 166 4.14 -8.02 -7.91
N ASN A 167 4.38 -8.75 -6.82
CA ASN A 167 3.65 -8.56 -5.59
C ASN A 167 4.58 -8.44 -4.39
N TYR A 168 4.11 -7.74 -3.36
CA TYR A 168 4.80 -7.61 -2.09
C TYR A 168 3.77 -7.60 -0.96
N VAL A 169 4.08 -8.27 0.15
CA VAL A 169 3.27 -8.25 1.36
C VAL A 169 4.09 -7.65 2.48
N LEU A 170 3.60 -6.55 3.07
CA LEU A 170 4.20 -5.97 4.26
C LEU A 170 3.37 -6.34 5.49
N VAL A 171 4.01 -6.90 6.51
CA VAL A 171 3.39 -7.10 7.81
C VAL A 171 3.89 -6.06 8.79
N TYR A 172 2.97 -5.38 9.46
CA TYR A 172 3.28 -4.34 10.43
C TYR A 172 2.72 -4.67 11.81
N ARG A 173 3.30 -4.05 12.84
CA ARG A 173 2.94 -4.19 14.25
C ARG A 173 2.36 -2.89 14.80
N PRO A 174 1.52 -2.94 15.84
CA PRO A 174 1.06 -1.74 16.52
C PRO A 174 2.22 -1.01 17.21
N GLU A 175 2.24 0.31 17.11
CA GLU A 175 3.33 1.18 17.58
C GLU A 175 3.05 1.80 18.95
N VAL A 176 1.78 1.88 19.35
CA VAL A 176 1.36 2.54 20.60
C VAL A 176 0.26 1.73 21.28
N ASP A 177 0.36 1.59 22.61
CA ASP A 177 -0.77 1.21 23.45
C ASP A 177 -1.38 2.49 24.05
N ARG A 178 -2.48 2.94 23.46
CA ARG A 178 -3.14 4.19 23.87
C ARG A 178 -3.63 4.14 25.32
N MET A 179 -4.18 3.02 25.76
CA MET A 179 -4.77 2.90 27.09
C MET A 179 -3.72 2.99 28.20
N LYS A 180 -2.49 2.57 27.89
CA LYS A 180 -1.33 2.66 28.80
C LYS A 180 -0.42 3.86 28.52
N SER A 181 -0.75 4.69 27.53
CA SER A 181 0.13 5.74 27.00
C SER A 181 1.56 5.25 26.72
N LEU A 182 1.69 4.00 26.26
CA LEU A 182 2.98 3.33 26.08
C LEU A 182 3.37 3.34 24.60
N ILE A 183 4.58 3.83 24.32
CA ILE A 183 5.20 3.75 23.00
C ILE A 183 5.93 2.41 22.89
N MET A 184 5.66 1.65 21.84
CA MET A 184 6.24 0.32 21.61
C MET A 184 7.45 0.42 20.67
N SER A 185 8.59 0.90 21.20
CA SER A 185 9.80 1.19 20.41
C SER A 185 10.29 0.00 19.57
N GLU A 186 10.22 -1.22 20.09
CA GLU A 186 10.58 -2.43 19.34
C GLU A 186 9.70 -2.64 18.09
N ASN A 187 8.39 -2.39 18.22
CA ASN A 187 7.46 -2.51 17.10
C ASN A 187 7.65 -1.38 16.07
N ILE A 188 7.97 -0.18 16.54
CA ILE A 188 8.33 0.95 15.66
C ILE A 188 9.58 0.61 14.86
N ASN A 189 10.61 0.08 15.52
CA ASN A 189 11.85 -0.34 14.87
C ASN A 189 11.59 -1.46 13.86
N TYR A 190 10.79 -2.46 14.23
CA TYR A 190 10.35 -3.51 13.32
C TYR A 190 9.66 -2.93 12.07
N ASN A 191 8.65 -2.08 12.26
CA ASN A 191 7.95 -1.45 11.14
C ASN A 191 8.89 -0.62 10.25
N ASN A 192 9.84 0.12 10.85
CA ASN A 192 10.85 0.85 10.08
C ASN A 192 11.73 -0.08 9.24
N CYS A 193 12.12 -1.24 9.78
CA CYS A 193 12.86 -2.24 9.02
C CYS A 193 12.03 -2.78 7.83
N GLU A 194 10.77 -3.15 8.06
CA GLU A 194 9.88 -3.64 7.00
C GLU A 194 9.60 -2.58 5.92
N ILE A 195 9.42 -1.32 6.32
CA ILE A 195 9.32 -0.18 5.39
C ILE A 195 10.60 -0.03 4.57
N GLY A 196 11.77 -0.25 5.18
CA GLY A 196 13.05 -0.26 4.47
C GLY A 196 13.13 -1.36 3.41
N LEU A 197 12.72 -2.58 3.74
CA LEU A 197 12.68 -3.70 2.80
C LEU A 197 11.72 -3.45 1.64
N LEU A 198 10.53 -2.90 1.91
CA LEU A 198 9.58 -2.50 0.87
C LEU A 198 10.17 -1.40 -0.02
N SER A 199 10.85 -0.41 0.58
CA SER A 199 11.51 0.67 -0.15
C SER A 199 12.61 0.12 -1.08
N ASP A 200 13.46 -0.77 -0.57
CA ASP A 200 14.50 -1.46 -1.36
C ASP A 200 13.89 -2.23 -2.53
N PHE A 201 12.80 -2.95 -2.28
CA PHE A 201 12.09 -3.71 -3.29
C PHE A 201 11.51 -2.83 -4.41
N ILE A 202 10.85 -1.72 -4.05
CA ILE A 202 10.29 -0.77 -5.02
C ILE A 202 11.41 -0.14 -5.84
N ILE A 203 12.46 0.36 -5.18
CA ILE A 203 13.61 1.01 -5.83
C ILE A 203 14.27 0.07 -6.83
N LYS A 204 14.56 -1.17 -6.42
CA LYS A 204 15.17 -2.17 -7.29
C LYS A 204 14.36 -2.36 -8.59
N ASN A 205 13.04 -2.52 -8.46
CA ASN A 205 12.18 -2.75 -9.62
C ASN A 205 12.00 -1.51 -10.51
N ILE A 206 12.00 -0.31 -9.93
CA ILE A 206 12.00 0.93 -10.70
C ILE A 206 13.31 1.10 -11.48
N ILE A 207 14.46 0.83 -10.85
CA ILE A 207 15.78 0.89 -11.51
C ILE A 207 15.86 -0.12 -12.66
N GLU A 208 15.42 -1.36 -12.43
CA GLU A 208 15.32 -2.38 -13.48
C GLU A 208 14.41 -1.93 -14.63
N GLN A 209 13.29 -1.26 -14.35
CA GLN A 209 12.39 -0.76 -15.38
C GLN A 209 12.99 0.41 -16.18
N ASN A 210 13.75 1.28 -15.52
CA ASN A 210 14.42 2.40 -16.17
C ASN A 210 15.57 1.94 -17.06
N SER A 211 16.30 0.88 -16.68
CA SER A 211 17.41 0.35 -17.48
C SER A 211 16.95 -0.23 -18.83
N VAL A 212 15.71 -0.74 -18.90
CA VAL A 212 15.10 -1.23 -20.16
C VAL A 212 14.41 -0.14 -20.99
N SER A 213 14.54 1.13 -20.60
CA SER A 213 14.00 2.26 -21.38
C SER A 213 14.78 2.43 -22.69
N ALA A 214 14.10 2.88 -23.76
CA ALA A 214 14.73 3.08 -25.07
C ALA A 214 15.96 4.01 -24.99
N ILE A 215 15.89 5.06 -24.17
CA ILE A 215 17.00 6.00 -23.96
C ILE A 215 18.19 5.29 -23.32
N SER A 216 17.97 4.51 -22.26
CA SER A 216 19.03 3.75 -21.59
C SER A 216 19.66 2.71 -22.52
N GLN A 217 18.87 2.06 -23.36
CA GLN A 217 19.38 1.12 -24.36
C GLN A 217 20.26 1.80 -25.41
N LEU A 218 19.87 3.00 -25.90
CA LEU A 218 20.70 3.78 -26.81
C LEU A 218 22.02 4.24 -26.15
N GLN A 219 22.00 4.62 -24.88
CA GLN A 219 23.21 4.99 -24.14
C GLN A 219 24.19 3.81 -24.02
N ILE A 220 23.69 2.59 -23.79
CA ILE A 220 24.53 1.39 -23.74
C ILE A 220 25.19 1.13 -25.09
N ILE A 221 24.46 1.29 -26.20
CA ILE A 221 25.01 1.11 -27.55
C ILE A 221 26.15 2.09 -27.81
N ASN A 222 26.00 3.36 -27.40
CA ASN A 222 27.03 4.39 -27.57
C ASN A 222 28.32 4.13 -26.78
N ASN A 223 28.31 3.24 -25.78
CA ASN A 223 29.53 2.86 -25.06
C ASN A 223 30.42 1.89 -25.85
N PHE A 224 29.93 1.34 -26.96
CA PHE A 224 30.67 0.44 -27.85
C PHE A 224 31.34 1.15 -29.04
N THR A 225 31.18 2.47 -29.13
CA THR A 225 31.79 3.34 -30.15
C THR A 225 32.79 4.28 -29.50
#